data_AF-A0A8R7PUM8-F1
#
_entry.id   AF-A0A8R7PUM8-F1
#
_cell.length_a   1.000
_cell.length_b   1.000
_cell.length_c   1.000
_cell.angle_alpha   90.00
_cell.angle_beta   90.00
_cell.angle_gamma   90.00
#
_symmetry.space_group_name_H-M   'P 1'
#
loop_
_entity.id
_entity.type
_entity.pdbx_description
1 polymer ?
#
loop_
_entity_poly.entity_id
_entity_poly.type
_entity_poly.pdbx_seq_one_letter_code
_entity_poly.pdbx_strand_id
1 'polypeptide(L)'
;MAGAVSALFLLDIKGRVLVWRDFRGDVTAVQAERFFTKLLDKEGDAEAYSPVVYDDAGVTYMFIQHNNIFLLTASRQNCNAASILLFLHRVVDV
;
A
#
# COMPACT_ATOMS: atom_id res chain seq x y z
N MET A 1 -3.98 -11.54 -18.44
CA MET A 1 -4.35 -10.12 -18.31
C MET A 1 -3.97 -9.70 -16.89
N ALA A 2 -3.10 -8.70 -16.71
CA ALA A 2 -2.71 -8.26 -15.37
C ALA A 2 -3.88 -7.50 -14.71
N GLY A 3 -4.10 -7.74 -13.42
CA GLY A 3 -5.12 -7.05 -12.64
C GLY A 3 -4.76 -5.59 -12.35
N ALA A 4 -5.75 -4.84 -11.88
CA ALA A 4 -5.60 -3.44 -11.44
C ALA A 4 -5.63 -3.33 -9.90
N VAL A 5 -5.13 -2.23 -9.37
CA VAL A 5 -5.26 -1.90 -7.93
C VAL A 5 -6.72 -1.66 -7.55
N SER A 6 -7.08 -2.03 -6.32
CA SER A 6 -8.41 -1.74 -5.77
C SER A 6 -8.47 -0.37 -5.12
N ALA A 7 -7.41 0.04 -4.41
CA ALA A 7 -7.40 1.29 -3.67
C ALA A 7 -5.98 1.83 -3.52
N LEU A 8 -5.87 3.16 -3.38
CA LEU A 8 -4.66 3.91 -3.07
C LEU A 8 -4.87 4.64 -1.73
N PHE A 9 -3.89 4.55 -0.85
CA PHE A 9 -3.90 5.15 0.49
C PHE A 9 -2.63 5.99 0.67
N LEU A 10 -2.78 7.18 1.22
CA LEU A 10 -1.69 7.98 1.77
C LEU A 10 -1.76 7.84 3.29
N LEU A 11 -0.71 7.31 3.89
CA LEU A 11 -0.64 7.05 5.32
C LEU A 11 0.42 7.93 5.97
N ASP A 12 0.24 8.24 7.25
CA ASP A 12 1.30 8.85 8.06
C ASP A 12 2.35 7.82 8.51
N ILE A 13 3.39 8.30 9.21
CA ILE A 13 4.46 7.44 9.78
C ILE A 13 3.98 6.37 10.77
N LYS A 14 2.72 6.45 11.25
CA LYS A 14 2.11 5.48 12.16
C LYS A 14 1.15 4.53 11.42
N GLY A 15 1.05 4.66 10.11
CA GLY A 15 0.16 3.85 9.27
C GLY A 15 -1.29 4.32 9.25
N ARG A 16 -1.62 5.49 9.82
CA ARG A 16 -2.99 6.02 9.81
C ARG A 16 -3.32 6.61 8.45
N VAL A 17 -4.52 6.34 7.95
CA VAL A 17 -4.96 6.86 6.64
C VAL A 17 -5.20 8.37 6.72
N LEU A 18 -4.43 9.13 5.96
CA LEU A 18 -4.60 10.58 5.79
C LEU A 18 -5.65 10.88 4.73
N VAL A 19 -5.46 10.30 3.54
CA VAL A 19 -6.35 10.41 2.38
C VAL A 19 -6.32 9.08 1.66
N TRP A 20 -7.44 8.68 1.07
CA TRP A 20 -7.48 7.47 0.25
C TRP A 20 -8.47 7.59 -0.89
N ARG A 21 -8.24 6.76 -1.90
CA ARG A 21 -9.12 6.61 -3.05
C ARG A 21 -9.45 5.15 -3.25
N ASP A 22 -10.74 4.84 -3.17
CA ASP A 22 -11.27 3.56 -3.62
C ASP A 22 -11.56 3.60 -5.12
N PHE A 23 -11.17 2.55 -5.83
CA PHE A 23 -11.49 2.34 -7.24
C PHE A 23 -12.48 1.19 -7.46
N ARG A 24 -12.56 0.23 -6.53
CA ARG A 24 -13.27 -1.05 -6.76
C ARG A 24 -14.09 -1.57 -5.59
N GLY A 25 -13.77 -1.18 -4.35
CA GLY A 25 -14.43 -1.70 -3.16
C GLY A 25 -13.92 -3.05 -2.66
N ASP A 26 -12.80 -3.57 -3.19
CA ASP A 26 -12.30 -4.91 -2.83
C ASP A 26 -11.53 -4.92 -1.49
N VAL A 27 -11.03 -3.76 -1.06
CA VAL A 27 -10.24 -3.58 0.18
C VAL A 27 -10.69 -2.32 0.90
N THR A 28 -11.05 -2.47 2.19
CA THR A 28 -11.49 -1.34 3.01
C THR A 28 -10.31 -0.59 3.62
N ALA A 29 -10.48 0.72 3.90
CA ALA A 29 -9.47 1.53 4.58
C ALA A 29 -9.07 0.96 5.95
N VAL A 30 -10.05 0.45 6.71
CA VAL A 30 -9.79 -0.16 8.03
C VAL A 30 -8.93 -1.42 7.91
N GLN A 31 -9.11 -2.22 6.85
CA GLN A 31 -8.28 -3.39 6.60
C GLN A 31 -6.83 -2.99 6.30
N ALA A 32 -6.64 -2.00 5.40
CA ALA A 32 -5.33 -1.50 5.02
C ALA A 32 -4.56 -0.89 6.21
N GLU A 33 -5.23 -0.04 7.01
CA GLU A 33 -4.65 0.58 8.21
C GLU A 33 -4.20 -0.48 9.23
N ARG A 34 -5.07 -1.43 9.57
CA ARG A 34 -4.74 -2.52 10.51
C ARG A 34 -3.57 -3.36 10.04
N PHE A 35 -3.49 -3.63 8.74
CA PHE A 35 -2.39 -4.37 8.15
C PHE A 35 -1.09 -3.57 8.26
N PHE A 36 -1.12 -2.31 7.83
CA PHE A 36 0.08 -1.48 7.75
C PHE A 36 0.65 -1.13 9.12
N THR A 37 -0.19 -0.82 10.13
CA THR A 37 0.28 -0.61 11.51
C THR A 37 0.95 -1.86 12.06
N LYS A 38 0.39 -3.06 11.82
CA LYS A 38 1.03 -4.33 12.24
C LYS A 38 2.35 -4.59 11.52
N LEU A 39 2.47 -4.17 10.26
CA LEU A 39 3.72 -4.26 9.52
C LEU A 39 4.77 -3.35 10.16
N LEU A 40 4.40 -2.09 10.44
CA LEU A 40 5.28 -1.12 11.08
C LEU A 40 5.79 -1.61 12.45
N ASP A 41 4.90 -2.16 13.28
CA ASP A 41 5.26 -2.67 14.61
C ASP A 41 6.22 -3.87 14.57
N LYS A 42 6.26 -4.62 13.47
CA LYS A 42 7.05 -5.86 13.36
C LYS A 42 8.51 -5.65 13.04
N GLU A 43 8.86 -4.71 12.16
CA GLU A 43 10.26 -4.58 11.71
C GLU A 43 11.02 -3.40 12.29
N GLY A 44 10.37 -2.48 13.01
CA GLY A 44 11.01 -1.41 13.79
C GLY A 44 11.80 -0.36 12.98
N ASP A 45 12.19 -0.67 11.75
CA ASP A 45 12.96 0.18 10.85
C ASP A 45 12.34 0.19 9.45
N ALA A 46 12.06 1.39 8.94
CA ALA A 46 11.27 1.55 7.73
C ALA A 46 11.99 1.16 6.43
N GLU A 47 13.31 1.13 6.47
CA GLU A 47 14.16 0.71 5.35
C GLU A 47 14.23 -0.82 5.20
N ALA A 48 13.79 -1.59 6.20
CA ALA A 48 13.83 -3.05 6.16
C ALA A 48 12.64 -3.67 5.41
N TYR A 49 11.54 -2.93 5.21
CA TYR A 49 10.33 -3.52 4.68
C TYR A 49 10.41 -3.84 3.18
N SER A 50 9.97 -5.04 2.82
CA SER A 50 9.70 -5.37 1.42
C SER A 50 8.60 -4.44 0.84
N PRO A 51 8.82 -3.78 -0.31
CA PRO A 51 7.84 -2.88 -0.91
C PRO A 51 6.60 -3.61 -1.46
N VAL A 52 6.63 -4.96 -1.47
CA VAL A 52 5.50 -5.83 -1.84
C VAL A 52 5.28 -6.84 -0.72
N VAL A 53 4.08 -6.86 -0.17
CA VAL A 53 3.69 -7.76 0.91
C VAL A 53 2.33 -8.38 0.60
N TYR A 54 2.18 -9.65 0.93
CA TYR A 54 0.94 -10.41 0.74
C TYR A 54 0.39 -10.84 2.10
N ASP A 55 -0.90 -10.60 2.35
CA ASP A 55 -1.56 -11.03 3.58
C ASP A 55 -2.29 -12.38 3.43
N ASP A 56 -2.55 -13.04 4.56
CA ASP A 56 -3.28 -14.31 4.60
C ASP A 56 -4.75 -14.16 4.13
N ALA A 57 -5.27 -12.93 4.05
CA ALA A 57 -6.62 -12.63 3.58
C ALA A 57 -6.70 -12.46 2.05
N GLY A 58 -5.60 -12.70 1.33
CA GLY A 58 -5.55 -12.65 -0.13
C GLY A 58 -5.41 -11.25 -0.72
N VAL A 59 -4.88 -10.29 0.06
CA VAL A 59 -4.60 -8.93 -0.38
C VAL A 59 -3.10 -8.74 -0.56
N THR A 60 -2.73 -8.25 -1.73
CA THR A 60 -1.37 -7.77 -2.01
C THR A 60 -1.32 -6.28 -1.74
N TYR A 61 -0.39 -5.88 -0.89
CA TYR A 61 -0.06 -4.51 -0.55
C TYR A 61 1.26 -4.13 -1.23
N MET A 62 1.28 -2.98 -1.89
CA MET A 62 2.49 -2.44 -2.53
C MET A 62 2.65 -1.00 -2.11
N PHE A 63 3.81 -0.63 -1.60
CA PHE A 63 4.02 0.71 -1.06
C PHE A 63 5.42 1.26 -1.28
N ILE A 64 5.51 2.59 -1.20
CA ILE A 64 6.76 3.33 -1.10
C ILE A 64 6.66 4.31 0.07
N GLN A 65 7.80 4.66 0.64
CA GLN A 65 7.90 5.77 1.57
C GLN A 65 8.46 7.00 0.85
N HIS A 66 7.84 8.15 1.08
CA HIS A 66 8.37 9.44 0.66
C HIS A 66 8.29 10.43 1.83
N ASN A 67 9.44 10.78 2.39
CA ASN A 67 9.55 11.55 3.63
C ASN A 67 8.75 10.90 4.78
N ASN A 68 7.77 11.61 5.34
CA ASN A 68 6.94 11.18 6.47
C ASN A 68 5.59 10.61 6.04
N ILE A 69 5.45 10.20 4.77
CA ILE A 69 4.21 9.67 4.19
C ILE A 69 4.50 8.34 3.51
N PHE A 70 3.63 7.37 3.72
CA PHE A 70 3.59 6.14 2.94
C PHE A 70 2.51 6.22 1.87
N LEU A 71 2.87 5.85 0.65
CA LEU A 71 1.91 5.64 -0.43
C LEU A 71 1.71 4.14 -0.56
N LEU A 72 0.50 3.67 -0.25
CA LEU A 72 0.14 2.26 -0.22
C LEU A 72 -0.95 1.98 -1.24
N THR A 73 -0.80 0.91 -2.01
CA THR A 73 -1.87 0.34 -2.84
C THR A 73 -2.25 -1.03 -2.32
N ALA A 74 -3.52 -1.39 -2.50
CA ALA A 74 -4.02 -2.72 -2.15
C ALA A 74 -4.76 -3.34 -3.34
N SER A 75 -4.58 -4.64 -3.56
CA SER A 75 -5.31 -5.40 -4.58
C SER A 75 -5.53 -6.84 -4.19
N ARG A 76 -6.68 -7.40 -4.57
CA ARG A 76 -6.97 -8.85 -4.53
C ARG A 76 -6.66 -9.56 -5.85
N GLN A 77 -6.24 -8.80 -6.86
CA GLN A 77 -5.88 -9.36 -8.16
C GLN A 77 -4.38 -9.48 -8.30
N ASN A 78 -3.95 -10.44 -9.12
CA ASN A 78 -2.55 -10.54 -9.55
C ASN A 78 -2.22 -9.35 -10.47
N CYS A 79 -1.59 -8.33 -9.88
CA CYS A 79 -1.21 -7.10 -10.57
C CYS A 79 0.28 -7.12 -10.93
N ASN A 80 0.66 -6.33 -11.93
CA ASN A 80 2.06 -6.10 -12.24
C ASN A 80 2.69 -5.17 -11.18
N ALA A 81 3.47 -5.74 -10.26
CA ALA A 81 4.08 -5.00 -9.16
C ALA A 81 5.00 -3.87 -9.64
N ALA A 82 5.82 -4.10 -10.68
CA ALA A 82 6.73 -3.09 -11.21
C ALA A 82 5.97 -1.86 -11.76
N SER A 83 4.83 -2.08 -12.43
CA SER A 83 4.00 -1.00 -12.96
C SER A 83 3.35 -0.19 -11.84
N ILE A 84 2.92 -0.85 -10.76
CA ILE A 84 2.32 -0.18 -9.60
C ILE A 84 3.37 0.62 -8.84
N LEU A 85 4.56 0.08 -8.60
CA LEU A 85 5.65 0.80 -7.94
C LEU A 85 6.09 2.01 -8.77
N LEU A 86 6.20 1.85 -10.10
CA LEU A 86 6.48 2.98 -11.00
C LEU A 86 5.37 4.04 -10.91
N PHE A 87 4.11 3.64 -10.89
CA PHE A 87 2.98 4.56 -10.71
C PHE A 87 3.08 5.31 -9.38
N LEU A 88 3.40 4.64 -8.28
CA LEU A 88 3.56 5.29 -6.97
C LEU A 88 4.66 6.35 -6.98
N HIS A 89 5.82 6.07 -7.59
CA HIS A 89 6.87 7.06 -7.76
C HIS A 89 6.42 8.25 -8.63
N ARG A 90 5.60 8.00 -9.67
CA ARG A 90 5.03 9.07 -10.49
C ARG A 90 4.00 9.92 -9.76
N VAL A 91 3.26 9.36 -8.80
CA VAL A 91 2.34 10.14 -7.95
C VAL A 91 3.11 11.10 -7.06
N VAL A 92 4.31 10.74 -6.61
CA VAL A 92 5.19 11.62 -5.82
C VAL A 92 5.75 12.77 -6.65
N ASP A 93 6.05 12.53 -7.94
CA ASP A 93 6.63 13.53 -8.84
C ASP A 93 5.65 14.64 -9.27
N VAL A 94 4.33 14.42 -9.14
CA VAL A 94 3.25 15.33 -9.62
C VAL A 94 2.82 16.29 -8.52
#